data_AF-A0A0H4X2A0-F1
#
_entry.id   AF-A0A0H4X2A0-F1
#
_cell.length_a   1.000
_cell.length_b   1.000
_cell.length_c   1.000
_cell.angle_alpha   90.00
_cell.angle_beta   90.00
_cell.angle_gamma   90.00
#
_symmetry.space_group_name_H-M   'P 1'
#
loop_
_entity.id
_entity.type
_entity.pdbx_description
1 polymer ?
#
loop_
_entity_poly.entity_id
_entity_poly.type
_entity_poly.pdbx_seq_one_letter_code
_entity_poly.pdbx_strand_id
1 'polypeptide(L)'
;MNGPDSGMALGVGLGMLLLLVVGGAVGFGAALLIKKLFNLSMLAAVGVGVLLVVVGGVGLFAVVFDDLTSTWWAARTAKPVHFTVPKGFHGQFHLVFDPNGPAVNEVKGKLEVPVGEARVQKVKAGVGLDNDYAQFEAHDTEGTPVDVFLDSSGSQNGLAYRGFWFGDQTGRTYGESPILPPE
;
A
#
# COMPACT_ATOMS: atom_id res chain seq x y z
N MET A 1 8.87 -10.19 5.65
CA MET A 1 7.86 -10.78 4.75
C MET A 1 6.51 -10.16 5.08
N ASN A 2 6.20 -8.98 4.53
CA ASN A 2 4.87 -8.38 4.66
C ASN A 2 4.35 -8.15 3.24
N GLY A 3 3.76 -9.21 2.67
CA GLY A 3 2.73 -9.09 1.63
C GLY A 3 1.36 -9.19 2.32
N PRO A 4 0.23 -9.10 1.59
CA PRO A 4 -1.09 -9.27 2.21
C PRO A 4 -1.10 -10.58 2.99
N ASP A 5 -1.36 -10.49 4.30
CA ASP A 5 -1.40 -11.64 5.19
C ASP A 5 -2.26 -12.75 4.56
N SER A 6 -1.81 -13.99 4.67
CA SER A 6 -2.46 -15.16 4.07
C SER A 6 -3.97 -15.22 4.37
N GLY A 7 -4.38 -14.69 5.53
CA GLY A 7 -5.78 -14.55 5.94
C GLY A 7 -6.56 -13.50 5.13
N MET A 8 -5.98 -12.36 4.79
CA MET A 8 -6.61 -11.36 3.91
C MET A 8 -6.78 -11.89 2.49
N ALA A 9 -5.78 -12.58 1.95
CA ALA A 9 -5.86 -13.18 0.62
C ALA A 9 -6.99 -14.25 0.56
N LEU A 10 -7.14 -15.06 1.61
CA LEU A 10 -8.23 -16.03 1.74
C LEU A 10 -9.60 -15.36 1.88
N GLY A 11 -9.71 -14.32 2.70
CA GLY A 11 -10.95 -13.56 2.87
C GLY A 11 -11.44 -12.92 1.58
N VAL A 12 -10.53 -12.27 0.85
CA VAL A 12 -10.80 -11.70 -0.48
C VAL A 12 -11.20 -12.80 -1.48
N GLY A 13 -10.46 -13.91 -1.51
CA GLY A 13 -10.76 -15.05 -2.40
C GLY A 13 -12.14 -15.65 -2.15
N LEU A 14 -12.52 -15.86 -0.88
CA LEU A 14 -13.84 -16.36 -0.51
C LEU A 14 -14.95 -15.35 -0.82
N GLY A 15 -14.73 -14.06 -0.57
CA GLY A 15 -15.66 -12.99 -0.92
C GLY A 15 -15.93 -12.92 -2.43
N MET A 16 -14.87 -13.00 -3.25
CA MET A 16 -15.00 -13.05 -4.71
C MET A 16 -15.73 -14.31 -5.19
N LEU A 17 -15.45 -15.47 -4.57
CA LEU A 17 -16.11 -16.72 -4.93
C LEU A 17 -17.62 -16.67 -4.62
N LEU A 18 -17.99 -16.15 -3.45
CA LEU A 18 -19.39 -16.02 -3.05
C LEU A 18 -20.15 -15.07 -3.97
N LEU A 19 -19.51 -13.96 -4.37
CA LEU A 19 -20.07 -13.03 -5.35
C LEU A 19 -20.20 -13.63 -6.75
N LEU A 20 -19.25 -14.46 -7.18
CA LEU A 20 -19.37 -15.19 -8.44
C LEU A 20 -20.54 -16.18 -8.43
N VAL A 21 -20.75 -16.89 -7.33
CA VAL A 21 -21.85 -17.87 -7.21
C VAL A 21 -23.21 -17.16 -7.15
N VAL A 22 -23.36 -16.19 -6.25
CA VAL A 22 -24.63 -15.47 -6.07
C VAL A 22 -24.92 -14.57 -7.28
N GLY A 23 -23.92 -13.81 -7.72
CA GLY A 23 -24.01 -12.95 -8.91
C GLY A 23 -24.27 -13.76 -10.17
N GLY A 24 -23.59 -14.90 -10.34
CA GLY A 24 -23.81 -15.82 -11.46
C GLY A 24 -25.24 -16.37 -11.52
N ALA A 25 -25.81 -16.77 -10.38
CA ALA A 25 -27.19 -17.24 -10.30
C ALA A 25 -28.21 -16.14 -10.64
N VAL A 26 -28.03 -14.93 -10.09
CA VAL A 26 -28.89 -13.77 -10.36
C VAL A 26 -28.77 -13.33 -11.83
N GLY A 27 -27.54 -13.23 -12.35
CA GLY A 27 -27.27 -12.83 -13.73
C GLY A 27 -27.79 -13.84 -14.75
N PHE A 28 -27.75 -15.14 -14.44
CA PHE A 28 -28.38 -16.17 -15.26
C PHE A 28 -29.91 -16.03 -15.29
N GLY A 29 -30.53 -15.79 -14.14
CA GLY A 29 -31.98 -15.52 -14.05
C GLY A 29 -32.38 -14.26 -14.84
N ALA A 30 -31.62 -13.18 -14.71
CA ALA A 30 -31.83 -11.93 -15.45
C ALA A 30 -31.63 -12.12 -16.96
N ALA A 31 -30.62 -12.87 -17.39
CA ALA A 31 -30.37 -13.19 -18.79
C ALA A 31 -31.53 -13.97 -19.44
N LEU A 32 -32.11 -14.94 -18.72
CA LEU A 32 -33.28 -15.67 -19.18
C LEU A 32 -34.54 -14.78 -19.28
N LEU A 33 -34.71 -13.83 -18.35
CA LEU A 33 -35.77 -12.83 -18.42
C LEU A 33 -35.59 -11.87 -19.61
N ILE A 34 -34.38 -11.35 -19.83
CA ILE A 34 -34.04 -10.48 -20.96
C ILE A 34 -34.24 -11.22 -22.28
N LYS A 35 -33.81 -12.50 -22.36
CA LYS A 35 -34.08 -13.36 -23.52
C LYS A 35 -35.58 -13.40 -23.84
N LYS A 36 -36.42 -13.60 -22.83
CA LYS A 36 -37.88 -13.69 -22.97
C LYS A 36 -38.52 -12.35 -23.33
N LEU A 37 -38.01 -11.24 -22.81
CA LEU A 37 -38.54 -9.90 -23.06
C LEU A 37 -38.14 -9.33 -24.43
N PHE A 38 -36.95 -9.65 -24.93
CA PHE A 38 -36.38 -9.07 -26.14
C PHE A 38 -36.23 -10.07 -27.31
N ASN A 39 -36.73 -11.30 -27.18
CA ASN A 39 -36.63 -12.36 -28.19
C ASN A 39 -35.18 -12.59 -28.69
N LEU A 40 -34.21 -12.46 -27.78
CA LEU A 40 -32.80 -12.63 -28.11
C LEU A 40 -32.46 -14.09 -28.37
N SER A 41 -31.44 -14.31 -29.22
CA SER A 41 -30.83 -15.63 -29.36
C SER A 41 -30.21 -16.07 -28.03
N MET A 42 -30.14 -17.38 -27.81
CA MET A 42 -29.57 -17.93 -26.57
C MET A 42 -28.11 -17.47 -26.37
N LEU A 43 -27.36 -17.32 -27.46
CA LEU A 43 -25.97 -16.87 -27.44
C LEU A 43 -25.85 -15.39 -27.02
N ALA A 44 -26.74 -14.53 -27.52
CA ALA A 44 -26.80 -13.12 -27.11
C ALA A 44 -27.23 -12.96 -25.64
N ALA A 45 -28.20 -13.76 -25.19
CA ALA A 45 -28.65 -13.74 -23.80
C ALA A 45 -27.53 -14.18 -22.83
N VAL A 46 -26.78 -15.23 -23.17
CA VAL A 46 -25.61 -15.67 -22.38
C VAL A 46 -24.55 -14.57 -22.35
N GLY A 47 -24.26 -13.92 -23.48
CA GLY A 47 -23.32 -12.80 -23.54
C GLY A 47 -23.71 -11.63 -22.62
N VAL A 48 -24.99 -11.22 -22.66
CA VAL A 48 -25.53 -10.17 -21.78
C VAL A 48 -25.50 -10.60 -20.31
N GLY A 49 -25.84 -11.86 -20.01
CA GLY A 49 -25.78 -12.42 -18.67
C GLY A 49 -24.36 -12.38 -18.08
N VAL A 50 -23.37 -12.85 -18.84
CA VAL A 50 -21.95 -12.79 -18.44
C VAL A 50 -21.51 -11.35 -18.22
N LEU A 51 -21.88 -10.43 -19.10
CA LEU A 51 -21.56 -9.01 -18.95
C LEU A 51 -22.14 -8.42 -17.66
N LEU A 52 -23.41 -8.73 -17.33
CA LEU A 52 -24.07 -8.29 -16.11
C LEU A 52 -23.43 -8.87 -14.85
N VAL A 53 -23.01 -10.14 -14.89
CA VAL A 53 -22.31 -10.78 -13.77
C VAL A 53 -20.93 -10.15 -13.56
N VAL A 54 -20.19 -9.89 -14.64
CA VAL A 54 -18.85 -9.28 -14.54
C VAL A 54 -18.94 -7.83 -14.06
N VAL A 55 -19.75 -6.99 -14.70
CA VAL A 55 -19.87 -5.57 -14.33
C VAL A 55 -20.54 -5.41 -12.97
N GLY A 56 -21.64 -6.14 -12.73
CA GLY A 56 -22.36 -6.12 -11.45
C GLY A 56 -21.53 -6.71 -10.32
N GLY A 57 -20.85 -7.84 -10.54
CA GLY A 57 -20.00 -8.48 -9.55
C GLY A 57 -18.78 -7.65 -9.17
N VAL A 58 -18.08 -7.06 -10.17
CA VAL A 58 -16.93 -6.16 -9.91
C VAL A 58 -17.39 -4.89 -9.20
N GLY A 59 -18.49 -4.28 -9.64
CA GLY A 59 -19.05 -3.09 -9.01
C GLY A 59 -19.51 -3.35 -7.57
N LEU A 60 -20.23 -4.44 -7.32
CA LEU A 60 -20.72 -4.78 -5.98
C LEU A 60 -19.57 -5.21 -5.06
N PHE A 61 -18.55 -5.88 -5.58
CA PHE A 61 -17.35 -6.21 -4.79
C PHE A 61 -16.62 -4.95 -4.35
N ALA A 62 -16.39 -4.01 -5.26
CA ALA A 62 -15.74 -2.74 -4.94
C ALA A 62 -16.53 -1.90 -3.92
N VAL A 63 -17.87 -1.94 -3.97
CA VAL A 63 -18.72 -1.19 -3.02
C VAL A 63 -18.84 -1.89 -1.66
N VAL A 64 -19.02 -3.21 -1.64
CA VAL A 64 -19.24 -3.98 -0.40
C VAL A 64 -17.94 -4.20 0.37
N PHE A 65 -16.82 -4.34 -0.34
CA PHE A 65 -15.51 -4.62 0.24
C PHE A 65 -14.51 -3.49 0.00
N ASP A 66 -14.98 -2.24 -0.09
CA ASP A 66 -14.16 -1.06 -0.40
C ASP A 66 -12.89 -1.02 0.47
N ASP A 67 -13.04 -1.21 1.78
CA ASP A 67 -11.95 -1.18 2.76
C ASP A 67 -10.93 -2.33 2.60
N LEU A 68 -11.41 -3.53 2.26
CA LEU A 68 -10.55 -4.68 1.97
C LEU A 68 -9.83 -4.52 0.62
N THR A 69 -10.52 -3.98 -0.38
CA THR A 69 -9.92 -3.71 -1.68
C THR A 69 -8.90 -2.58 -1.61
N SER A 70 -9.18 -1.50 -0.90
CA SER A 70 -8.27 -0.37 -0.74
C SER A 70 -7.00 -0.81 0.00
N THR A 71 -7.14 -1.58 1.08
CA THR A 71 -6.03 -2.15 1.85
C THR A 71 -5.19 -3.10 1.01
N TRP A 72 -5.84 -4.02 0.28
CA TRP A 72 -5.13 -4.97 -0.59
C TRP A 72 -4.39 -4.27 -1.73
N TRP A 73 -5.02 -3.27 -2.36
CA TRP A 73 -4.38 -2.46 -3.39
C TRP A 73 -3.20 -1.67 -2.82
N ALA A 74 -3.36 -1.04 -1.66
CA ALA A 74 -2.29 -0.31 -0.98
C ALA A 74 -1.07 -1.22 -0.71
N ALA A 75 -1.30 -2.44 -0.23
CA ALA A 75 -0.23 -3.42 -0.04
C ALA A 75 0.42 -3.88 -1.35
N ARG A 76 -0.37 -4.07 -2.41
CA ARG A 76 0.12 -4.52 -3.72
C ARG A 76 0.92 -3.44 -4.46
N THR A 77 0.57 -2.17 -4.27
CA THR A 77 1.24 -1.04 -4.92
C THR A 77 2.31 -0.40 -4.04
N ALA A 78 2.51 -0.91 -2.82
CA ALA A 78 3.56 -0.43 -1.92
C ALA A 78 4.92 -0.66 -2.55
N LYS A 79 5.65 0.44 -2.79
CA LYS A 79 7.02 0.37 -3.29
C LYS A 79 7.97 0.05 -2.12
N PRO A 80 8.99 -0.80 -2.30
CA PRO A 80 10.03 -0.95 -1.31
C PRO A 80 10.76 0.37 -1.15
N VAL A 81 11.14 0.71 0.08
CA VAL A 81 11.95 1.87 0.41
C VAL A 81 13.34 1.38 0.76
N HIS A 82 14.32 1.94 0.09
CA HIS A 82 15.72 1.63 0.27
C HIS A 82 16.46 2.84 0.84
N PHE A 83 17.06 2.66 2.02
CA PHE A 83 17.83 3.70 2.69
C PHE A 83 19.31 3.52 2.40
N THR A 84 19.98 4.59 1.99
CA THR A 84 21.44 4.63 1.94
C THR A 84 21.94 5.40 3.16
N VAL A 85 22.55 4.71 4.13
CA VAL A 85 23.00 5.30 5.39
C VAL A 85 24.51 5.56 5.40
N PRO A 86 25.01 6.59 6.11
CA PRO A 86 26.44 6.76 6.30
C PRO A 86 27.04 5.57 7.07
N LYS A 87 28.27 5.17 6.73
CA LYS A 87 28.95 4.10 7.46
C LYS A 87 29.05 4.41 8.95
N GLY A 88 28.66 3.44 9.78
CA GLY A 88 28.63 3.58 11.24
C GLY A 88 27.47 4.40 11.78
N PHE A 89 26.49 4.78 10.95
CA PHE A 89 25.27 5.43 11.41
C PHE A 89 24.45 4.44 12.26
N HIS A 90 24.14 4.85 13.49
CA HIS A 90 23.27 4.13 14.40
C HIS A 90 22.31 5.10 15.10
N GLY A 91 21.05 4.70 15.18
CA GLY A 91 20.02 5.43 15.91
C GLY A 91 18.85 5.91 15.04
N GLN A 92 18.17 6.94 15.55
CA GLN A 92 16.89 7.37 15.02
C GLN A 92 17.03 8.36 13.84
N PHE A 93 16.13 8.24 12.89
CA PHE A 93 15.99 9.10 11.72
C PHE A 93 14.51 9.35 11.44
N HIS A 94 14.14 10.58 11.11
CA HIS A 94 12.76 10.95 10.80
C HIS A 94 12.61 11.44 9.37
N LEU A 95 11.65 10.86 8.65
CA LEU A 95 11.12 11.39 7.41
C LEU A 95 9.88 12.22 7.68
N VAL A 96 9.88 13.45 7.19
CA VAL A 96 8.73 14.36 7.29
C VAL A 96 8.18 14.58 5.88
N PHE A 97 6.89 14.32 5.72
CA PHE A 97 6.19 14.44 4.45
C PHE A 97 5.70 15.87 4.26
N ASP A 98 6.44 16.62 3.44
CA ASP A 98 6.16 18.02 3.11
C ASP A 98 5.72 18.09 1.64
N PRO A 99 4.58 18.71 1.30
CA PRO A 99 4.15 18.89 -0.10
C PRO A 99 5.20 19.62 -0.97
N ASN A 100 6.00 20.48 -0.36
CA ASN A 100 7.06 21.25 -1.00
C ASN A 100 8.46 20.62 -0.81
N GLY A 101 8.54 19.45 -0.18
CA GLY A 101 9.79 18.73 0.04
C GLY A 101 10.42 18.22 -1.27
N PRO A 102 11.72 17.88 -1.23
CA PRO A 102 12.40 17.27 -2.38
C PRO A 102 11.76 15.92 -2.74
N ALA A 103 11.62 15.67 -4.03
CA ALA A 103 11.15 14.38 -4.52
C ALA A 103 12.21 13.30 -4.26
N VAL A 104 11.76 12.10 -3.92
CA VAL A 104 12.62 10.93 -3.72
C VAL A 104 12.82 10.22 -5.06
N ASN A 105 14.04 9.78 -5.31
CA ASN A 105 14.37 9.08 -6.54
C ASN A 105 13.81 7.66 -6.52
N GLU A 106 13.35 7.20 -7.69
CA GLU A 106 12.95 5.82 -7.87
C GLU A 106 13.99 5.10 -8.74
N VAL A 107 14.60 4.05 -8.20
CA VAL A 107 15.62 3.26 -8.89
C VAL A 107 15.19 1.80 -8.85
N LYS A 108 15.04 1.19 -10.03
CA LYS A 108 14.63 -0.22 -10.17
C LYS A 108 13.33 -0.56 -9.42
N GLY A 109 12.39 0.38 -9.34
CA GLY A 109 11.11 0.22 -8.65
C GLY A 109 11.17 0.36 -7.11
N LYS A 110 12.33 0.76 -6.57
CA LYS A 110 12.51 1.09 -5.15
C LYS A 110 12.64 2.59 -4.96
N LEU A 111 12.13 3.10 -3.85
CA LEU A 111 12.27 4.50 -3.44
C LEU A 111 13.59 4.66 -2.69
N GLU A 112 14.51 5.43 -3.24
CA GLU A 112 15.88 5.61 -2.72
C GLU A 112 15.94 6.85 -1.82
N VAL A 113 16.12 6.63 -0.53
CA VAL A 113 16.21 7.69 0.49
C VAL A 113 17.64 7.75 1.03
N PRO A 114 18.46 8.73 0.60
CA PRO A 114 19.76 8.93 1.21
C PRO A 114 19.59 9.54 2.60
N VAL A 115 20.10 8.87 3.63
CA VAL A 115 20.11 9.37 5.01
C VAL A 115 21.33 10.28 5.16
N GLY A 116 21.08 11.57 5.40
CA GLY A 116 22.13 12.53 5.68
C GLY A 116 22.61 12.48 7.14
N GLU A 117 23.56 13.35 7.48
CA GLU A 117 23.98 13.56 8.88
C GLU A 117 22.83 14.12 9.75
N ALA A 118 21.88 14.81 9.11
CA ALA A 118 20.67 15.27 9.77
C ALA A 118 19.74 14.08 10.06
N ARG A 119 19.42 13.87 11.35
CA ARG A 119 18.48 12.84 11.82
C ARG A 119 17.01 13.13 11.47
N VAL A 120 16.75 14.19 10.70
CA VAL A 120 15.43 14.57 10.19
C VAL A 120 15.57 15.04 8.76
N GLN A 121 14.74 14.53 7.86
CA GLN A 121 14.72 14.92 6.45
C GLN A 121 13.29 15.13 5.97
N LYS A 122 13.07 16.25 5.28
CA LYS A 122 11.82 16.51 4.57
C LYS A 122 11.86 15.85 3.20
N VAL A 123 10.75 15.23 2.80
CA VAL A 123 10.55 14.60 1.49
C VAL A 123 9.17 14.92 0.96
N LYS A 124 9.01 14.90 -0.36
CA LYS A 124 7.72 15.16 -1.01
C LYS A 124 6.66 14.16 -0.54
N ALA A 125 5.51 14.66 -0.08
CA ALA A 125 4.37 13.82 0.27
C ALA A 125 3.76 13.10 -0.95
N GLY A 126 3.14 11.93 -0.74
CA GLY A 126 2.34 11.23 -1.75
C GLY A 126 3.13 10.43 -2.80
N VAL A 127 4.42 10.16 -2.57
CA VAL A 127 5.25 9.32 -3.46
C VAL A 127 5.27 7.84 -3.05
N GLY A 128 4.46 7.44 -2.07
CA GLY A 128 4.34 6.06 -1.59
C GLY A 128 5.25 5.71 -0.40
N LEU A 129 6.06 6.66 0.08
CA LEU A 129 6.83 6.54 1.34
C LEU A 129 5.93 6.52 2.59
N ASP A 130 4.74 7.10 2.44
CA ASP A 130 3.66 7.16 3.42
C ASP A 130 2.79 5.90 3.44
N ASN A 131 3.14 4.87 2.66
CA ASN A 131 2.43 3.60 2.65
C ASN A 131 2.86 2.69 3.81
N ASP A 132 1.92 2.26 4.65
CA ASP A 132 2.17 1.40 5.83
C ASP A 132 2.64 -0.01 5.47
N TYR A 133 2.39 -0.46 4.23
CA TYR A 133 2.77 -1.78 3.73
C TYR A 133 4.13 -1.78 3.03
N ALA A 134 4.80 -0.63 2.94
CA ALA A 134 6.12 -0.56 2.34
C ALA A 134 7.13 -1.42 3.11
N GLN A 135 7.98 -2.13 2.37
CA GLN A 135 9.11 -2.84 2.96
C GLN A 135 10.31 -1.91 3.03
N PHE A 136 11.06 -1.99 4.13
CA PHE A 136 12.23 -1.14 4.37
C PHE A 136 13.49 -1.98 4.29
N GLU A 137 14.44 -1.52 3.49
CA GLU A 137 15.78 -2.08 3.37
C GLU A 137 16.78 -0.94 3.58
N ALA A 138 17.93 -1.22 4.18
CA ALA A 138 18.99 -0.23 4.30
C ALA A 138 20.37 -0.83 4.02
N HIS A 139 21.20 -0.07 3.33
CA HIS A 139 22.62 -0.36 3.17
C HIS A 139 23.44 0.87 3.53
N ASP A 140 24.63 0.65 4.08
CA ASP A 140 25.58 1.73 4.26
C ASP A 140 26.17 2.20 2.92
N THR A 141 26.92 3.30 2.95
CA THR A 141 27.62 3.85 1.77
C THR A 141 28.63 2.90 1.14
N GLU A 142 29.02 1.81 1.81
CA GLU A 142 29.91 0.76 1.29
C GLU A 142 29.12 -0.46 0.75
N GLY A 143 27.79 -0.44 0.84
CA GLY A 143 26.89 -1.51 0.41
C GLY A 143 26.64 -2.60 1.47
N THR A 144 27.08 -2.40 2.71
CA THR A 144 26.84 -3.34 3.82
C THR A 144 25.38 -3.22 4.29
N PRO A 145 24.63 -4.33 4.43
CA PRO A 145 23.28 -4.28 4.97
C PRO A 145 23.23 -3.70 6.39
N VAL A 146 22.26 -2.84 6.64
CA VAL A 146 21.97 -2.26 7.96
C VAL A 146 20.54 -2.59 8.33
N ASP A 147 20.33 -3.05 9.57
CA ASP A 147 18.98 -3.29 10.07
C ASP A 147 18.21 -1.96 10.19
N VAL A 148 16.98 -1.95 9.67
CA VAL A 148 16.09 -0.79 9.74
C VAL A 148 14.73 -1.22 10.28
N PHE A 149 14.22 -0.44 11.24
CA PHE A 149 12.93 -0.70 11.87
C PHE A 149 12.08 0.57 11.83
N LEU A 150 10.80 0.41 11.48
CA LEU A 150 9.84 1.50 11.67
C LEU A 150 9.69 1.73 13.18
N ASP A 151 9.97 2.97 13.60
CA ASP A 151 10.02 3.34 15.00
C ASP A 151 8.77 4.06 15.48
N SER A 152 8.40 5.11 14.76
CA SER A 152 7.28 5.97 15.12
C SER A 152 6.59 6.50 13.87
N SER A 153 5.34 6.93 14.00
CA SER A 153 4.64 7.69 12.98
C SER A 153 3.70 8.67 13.66
N GLY A 154 3.37 9.76 12.97
CA GLY A 154 2.46 10.75 13.51
C GLY A 154 2.31 11.96 12.61
N SER A 155 1.72 13.01 13.15
CA SER A 155 1.65 14.31 12.50
C SER A 155 2.04 15.41 13.48
N GLN A 156 2.80 16.38 12.99
CA GLN A 156 3.23 17.56 13.74
C GLN A 156 3.19 18.77 12.82
N ASN A 157 2.61 19.88 13.30
CA ASN A 157 2.44 21.11 12.52
C ASN A 157 1.74 20.90 11.17
N GLY A 158 0.79 19.96 11.10
CA GLY A 158 0.06 19.62 9.87
C GLY A 158 0.83 18.78 8.86
N LEU A 159 2.07 18.39 9.16
CA LEU A 159 2.88 17.49 8.34
C LEU A 159 2.88 16.10 8.95
N ALA A 160 2.76 15.06 8.13
CA ALA A 160 2.92 13.69 8.57
C ALA A 160 4.41 13.32 8.67
N TYR A 161 4.78 12.43 9.57
CA TYR A 161 6.15 11.94 9.69
C TYR A 161 6.22 10.44 9.99
N ARG A 162 7.38 9.84 9.69
CA ARG A 162 7.77 8.48 10.09
C ARG A 162 9.18 8.49 10.66
N GLY A 163 9.33 7.94 11.85
CA GLY A 163 10.61 7.64 12.47
C GLY A 163 11.08 6.23 12.14
N PHE A 164 12.37 6.09 11.92
CA PHE A 164 13.08 4.85 11.64
C PHE A 164 14.24 4.72 12.62
N TRP A 165 14.53 3.50 13.04
CA TRP A 165 15.71 3.15 13.81
C TRP A 165 16.66 2.31 12.96
N PHE A 166 17.94 2.70 12.91
CA PHE A 166 18.99 1.99 12.20
C PHE A 166 19.98 1.33 13.17
N GLY A 167 20.23 0.03 12.95
CA GLY A 167 21.12 -0.80 13.76
C GLY A 167 20.42 -1.60 14.87
N ASP A 168 21.20 -2.06 15.85
CA ASP A 168 20.72 -2.96 16.92
C ASP A 168 19.55 -2.36 17.73
N GLN A 169 18.55 -3.19 18.00
CA GLN A 169 17.35 -2.83 18.76
C GLN A 169 17.59 -2.66 20.26
N THR A 170 18.70 -3.18 20.81
CA THR A 170 18.97 -3.15 22.26
C THR A 170 19.12 -1.74 22.85
N GLY A 171 19.38 -0.72 22.02
CA GLY A 171 19.48 0.70 22.43
C GLY A 171 18.29 1.58 22.04
N ARG A 172 17.19 0.99 21.55
CA ARG A 172 16.05 1.73 21.00
C ARG A 172 15.29 2.49 22.09
N THR A 173 15.37 3.82 22.07
CA THR A 173 14.52 4.69 22.88
C THR A 173 13.21 4.93 22.13
N TYR A 174 12.10 4.37 22.63
CA TYR A 174 10.78 4.66 22.08
C TYR A 174 10.42 6.11 22.38
N GLY A 175 10.43 6.95 21.34
CA GLY A 175 9.84 8.29 21.38
C GLY A 175 10.86 9.42 21.38
N GLU A 176 10.71 10.29 20.38
CA GLU A 176 10.27 11.68 20.51
C GLU A 176 9.80 12.11 19.10
N SER A 177 8.73 12.90 18.99
CA SER A 177 8.34 13.47 17.69
C SER A 177 9.49 14.36 17.17
N PRO A 178 9.76 14.39 15.85
CA PRO A 178 10.87 15.16 15.33
C PRO A 178 10.72 16.64 15.70
N ILE A 179 11.73 17.20 16.38
CA ILE A 179 11.80 18.65 16.60
C ILE A 179 12.11 19.29 15.24
N LEU A 180 11.06 19.67 14.51
CA LEU A 180 11.19 20.44 13.28
C LEU A 180 11.76 21.82 13.63
N PRO A 181 12.92 22.22 13.08
CA PRO A 181 13.41 23.58 13.26
C PRO A 181 12.38 24.57 12.67
N PRO A 182 12.20 25.75 13.29
CA PRO A 182 11.37 26.80 12.71
C PRO A 182 11.93 27.19 11.34
N GLU A 183 11.03 27.44 10.39
CA GLU A 183 11.32 27.77 8.98
C GLU A 183 12.23 28.99 8.80
#